data_AF-A0A8J3Z595-F1
#
_entry.id   AF-A0A8J3Z595-F1
#
_cell.length_a   1.000
_cell.length_b   1.000
_cell.length_c   1.000
_cell.angle_alpha   90.00
_cell.angle_beta   90.00
_cell.angle_gamma   90.00
#
_symmetry.space_group_name_H-M   'P 1'
#
loop_
_entity.id
_entity.type
_entity.pdbx_description
1 polymer ?
#
loop_
_entity_poly.entity_id
_entity_poly.type
_entity_poly.pdbx_seq_one_letter_code
_entity_poly.pdbx_strand_id
1 'polypeptide(L)'
;MSWIKVGAVHRLLDAYPRLRVLRVRGSMDTLSFAPVRHAAVRELAFETGGLGRGILAGVVASDLPALEHLELWLGVDRYGGDITVDDLAPLLGGATFPGLRRLGLRNAEFADRLAAAVAAAPVVAGLTEVDLSLGMLGDEGAAALLAGQPLTHLRRLDLHHHFLSAAMADRLVAELPGVDVDVSDRQSAEEWGRFTAVSE
;
A
#
# COMPACT_ATOMS: atom_id res chain seq x y z
N MET A 1 7.50 15.04 5.68
CA MET A 1 7.15 14.42 6.99
C MET A 1 8.38 13.77 7.65
N SER A 2 9.55 14.40 7.57
CA SER A 2 10.85 13.73 7.73
C SER A 2 11.50 13.77 9.13
N TRP A 3 10.86 14.31 10.18
CA TRP A 3 11.56 14.66 11.43
C TRP A 3 11.22 13.81 12.68
N ILE A 4 10.36 12.79 12.57
CA ILE A 4 9.86 12.01 13.72
C ILE A 4 10.74 10.78 13.98
N LYS A 5 11.27 10.65 15.21
CA LYS A 5 12.03 9.47 15.68
C LYS A 5 11.11 8.51 16.41
N VAL A 6 10.87 7.32 15.85
CA VAL A 6 9.90 6.35 16.38
C VAL A 6 10.57 5.17 17.10
N GLY A 7 11.71 4.68 16.59
CA GLY A 7 12.43 3.55 17.19
C GLY A 7 11.84 2.18 16.85
N ALA A 8 12.09 1.21 17.74
CA ALA A 8 11.71 -0.21 17.60
C ALA A 8 10.22 -0.45 17.93
N VAL A 9 9.33 -0.18 16.97
CA VAL A 9 7.87 -0.21 17.16
C VAL A 9 7.27 -1.61 17.37
N HIS A 10 7.95 -2.66 16.92
CA HIS A 10 7.54 -4.04 17.15
C HIS A 10 7.42 -4.37 18.65
N ARG A 11 8.20 -3.70 19.51
CA ARG A 11 8.14 -3.85 20.97
C ARG A 11 6.79 -3.44 21.58
N LEU A 12 6.01 -2.61 20.88
CA LEU A 12 4.65 -2.28 21.31
C LEU A 12 3.72 -3.50 21.21
N LEU A 13 3.92 -4.36 20.22
CA LEU A 13 3.16 -5.61 20.09
C LEU A 13 3.54 -6.57 21.22
N ASP A 14 4.81 -6.65 21.60
CA ASP A 14 5.24 -7.46 22.75
C ASP A 14 4.66 -6.94 24.08
N ALA A 15 4.65 -5.62 24.28
CA ALA A 15 4.19 -5.00 25.51
C ALA A 15 2.66 -5.03 25.67
N TYR A 16 1.91 -5.07 24.57
CA TYR A 16 0.46 -4.95 24.57
C TYR A 16 -0.19 -6.13 23.82
N PRO A 17 -0.31 -7.32 24.42
CA PRO A 17 -0.78 -8.55 23.75
C PRO A 17 -2.25 -8.50 23.27
N ARG A 18 -3.00 -7.45 23.64
CA ARG A 18 -4.37 -7.20 23.18
C ARG A 18 -4.46 -6.06 22.17
N LEU A 19 -3.34 -5.49 21.73
CA LEU A 19 -3.31 -4.39 20.77
C LEU A 19 -3.92 -4.85 19.45
N ARG A 20 -4.95 -4.14 18.97
CA ARG A 20 -5.64 -4.47 17.72
C ARG A 20 -5.21 -3.61 16.55
N VAL A 21 -4.73 -2.41 16.83
CA VAL A 21 -4.37 -1.42 15.81
C VAL A 21 -3.02 -0.84 16.19
N LEU A 22 -2.07 -0.93 15.27
CA LEU A 22 -0.79 -0.23 15.35
C LEU A 22 -0.61 0.58 14.07
N ARG A 23 -0.72 1.90 14.19
CA ARG A 23 -0.39 2.84 13.11
C ARG A 23 0.85 3.62 13.50
N VAL A 24 1.82 3.64 12.60
CA VAL A 24 3.11 4.29 12.79
C VAL A 24 3.28 5.33 11.72
N ARG A 25 3.54 6.58 12.12
CA ARG A 25 3.85 7.68 11.20
C ARG A 25 5.25 8.20 11.49
N GLY A 26 6.08 8.30 10.44
CA GLY A 26 7.46 8.80 10.51
C GLY A 26 8.48 7.81 9.95
N SER A 27 9.53 8.31 9.29
CA SER A 27 10.42 7.50 8.45
C SER A 27 11.93 7.70 8.66
N MET A 28 12.38 8.28 9.77
CA MET A 28 13.83 8.43 10.03
C MET A 28 14.50 7.08 10.33
N ASP A 29 15.83 7.01 10.15
CA ASP A 29 16.78 5.88 10.36
C ASP A 29 16.57 5.03 11.63
N THR A 30 15.76 5.50 12.57
CA THR A 30 15.43 4.81 13.83
C THR A 30 14.24 3.87 13.74
N LEU A 31 13.34 4.05 12.75
CA LEU A 31 12.19 3.17 12.60
C LEU A 31 12.66 1.76 12.29
N SER A 32 12.27 0.80 13.12
CA SER A 32 12.57 -0.61 12.90
C SER A 32 11.42 -1.51 13.32
N PHE A 33 11.18 -2.55 12.52
CA PHE A 33 10.17 -3.56 12.77
C PHE A 33 10.83 -4.93 12.59
N ALA A 34 11.17 -5.58 13.70
CA ALA A 34 11.64 -6.95 13.66
C ALA A 34 10.44 -7.90 13.53
N PRO A 35 10.63 -9.11 12.98
CA PRO A 35 9.57 -10.12 12.93
C PRO A 35 9.00 -10.40 14.32
N VAL A 36 7.69 -10.46 14.44
CA VAL A 36 6.97 -10.73 15.68
C VAL A 36 5.87 -11.76 15.48
N ARG A 37 5.44 -12.37 16.59
CA ARG A 37 4.20 -13.14 16.65
C ARG A 37 3.19 -12.37 17.48
N HIS A 38 2.05 -11.99 16.91
CA HIS A 38 1.03 -11.24 17.63
C HIS A 38 -0.39 -11.67 17.24
N ALA A 39 -1.10 -12.30 18.18
CA ALA A 39 -2.38 -12.96 17.90
C ALA A 39 -3.59 -12.02 17.75
N ALA A 40 -3.48 -10.76 18.19
CA ALA A 40 -4.63 -9.86 18.30
C ALA A 40 -4.60 -8.66 17.35
N VAL A 41 -3.49 -8.41 16.66
CA VAL A 41 -3.37 -7.22 15.79
C VAL A 41 -4.18 -7.47 14.52
N ARG A 42 -5.03 -6.52 14.19
CA ARG A 42 -5.93 -6.55 13.03
C ARG A 42 -5.58 -5.49 12.00
N GLU A 43 -5.00 -4.38 12.45
CA GLU A 43 -4.52 -3.31 11.58
C GLU A 43 -3.07 -2.97 11.89
N LEU A 44 -2.27 -2.95 10.83
CA LEU A 44 -0.89 -2.50 10.87
C LEU A 44 -0.68 -1.48 9.74
N ALA A 45 -0.24 -0.27 10.09
CA ALA A 45 0.00 0.79 9.12
C ALA A 45 1.36 1.46 9.33
N PHE A 46 2.07 1.71 8.23
CA PHE A 46 3.30 2.49 8.17
C PHE A 46 3.12 3.66 7.19
N GLU A 47 3.02 4.86 7.74
CA GLU A 47 2.88 6.11 7.00
C GLU A 47 4.24 6.82 6.93
N THR A 48 4.98 6.55 5.86
CA THR A 48 6.35 7.00 5.63
C THR A 48 6.51 7.76 4.32
N GLY A 49 7.47 8.69 4.26
CA GLY A 49 7.87 9.33 3.00
C GLY A 49 8.75 8.43 2.12
N GLY A 50 9.31 7.36 2.71
CA GLY A 50 10.08 6.30 2.06
C GLY A 50 10.15 5.10 3.00
N LEU A 51 9.50 4.00 2.64
CA LEU A 51 9.46 2.79 3.47
C LEU A 51 10.68 1.91 3.16
N GLY A 52 11.51 1.66 4.18
CA GLY A 52 12.66 0.78 4.02
C GLY A 52 12.28 -0.70 3.90
N ARG A 53 12.98 -1.45 3.04
CA ARG A 53 12.83 -2.89 2.81
C ARG A 53 12.94 -3.72 4.07
N GLY A 54 13.70 -3.25 5.07
CA GLY A 54 13.81 -3.90 6.37
C GLY A 54 12.47 -3.94 7.13
N ILE A 55 11.64 -2.90 6.99
CA ILE A 55 10.30 -2.88 7.57
C ILE A 55 9.39 -3.86 6.84
N LEU A 56 9.39 -3.85 5.51
CA LEU A 56 8.62 -4.81 4.71
C LEU A 56 9.01 -6.26 5.04
N ALA A 57 10.31 -6.55 5.09
CA ALA A 57 10.82 -7.86 5.45
C ALA A 57 10.39 -8.29 6.86
N GLY A 58 10.45 -7.38 7.84
CA GLY A 58 9.98 -7.64 9.21
C GLY A 58 8.47 -7.93 9.27
N VAL A 59 7.66 -7.17 8.53
CA VAL A 59 6.21 -7.38 8.42
C VAL A 59 5.92 -8.74 7.80
N VAL A 60 6.48 -9.03 6.63
CA VAL A 60 6.25 -10.28 5.89
C VAL A 60 6.71 -11.52 6.67
N ALA A 61 7.78 -11.40 7.46
CA ALA A 61 8.28 -12.49 8.30
C ALA A 61 7.52 -12.63 9.64
N SER A 62 6.55 -11.76 9.94
CA SER A 62 5.77 -11.82 11.17
C SER A 62 4.61 -12.81 11.09
N ASP A 63 4.28 -13.44 12.21
CA ASP A 63 3.08 -14.26 12.37
C ASP A 63 1.95 -13.43 12.98
N LEU A 64 1.10 -12.89 12.10
CA LEU A 64 -0.01 -11.99 12.44
C LEU A 64 -1.33 -12.61 11.95
N PRO A 65 -1.83 -13.69 12.58
CA PRO A 65 -2.93 -14.49 12.05
C PRO A 65 -4.28 -13.76 12.05
N ALA A 66 -4.39 -12.67 12.83
CA ALA A 66 -5.58 -11.84 12.92
C ALA A 66 -5.51 -10.58 12.04
N LEU A 67 -4.45 -10.39 11.25
CA LEU A 67 -4.27 -9.20 10.43
C LEU A 67 -5.32 -9.15 9.32
N GLU A 68 -6.16 -8.12 9.34
CA GLU A 68 -7.25 -7.87 8.40
C GLU A 68 -6.95 -6.66 7.50
N HIS A 69 -6.11 -5.73 7.96
CA HIS A 69 -5.74 -4.50 7.27
C HIS A 69 -4.23 -4.23 7.37
N LEU A 70 -3.58 -4.11 6.21
CA LEU A 70 -2.19 -3.68 6.08
C LEU A 70 -2.12 -2.43 5.19
N GLU A 71 -1.48 -1.37 5.69
CA GLU A 71 -1.27 -0.13 4.93
C GLU A 71 0.22 0.25 4.94
N LEU A 72 0.83 0.34 3.77
CA LEU A 72 2.24 0.65 3.58
C LEU A 72 2.36 1.86 2.63
N TRP A 73 2.95 2.95 3.10
CA TRP A 73 3.27 4.11 2.25
C TRP A 73 4.69 3.96 1.73
N LEU A 74 4.83 3.47 0.50
CA LEU A 74 6.10 3.04 -0.07
C LEU A 74 7.08 4.21 -0.23
N GLY A 75 6.55 5.38 -0.62
CA GLY A 75 7.33 6.61 -0.72
C GLY A 75 8.34 6.61 -1.85
N VAL A 76 9.41 7.37 -1.64
CA VAL A 76 10.48 7.65 -2.61
C VAL A 76 11.86 7.40 -1.99
N ASP A 77 12.86 7.21 -2.84
CA ASP A 77 14.25 6.95 -2.46
C ASP A 77 14.88 8.05 -1.60
N ARG A 78 14.59 9.32 -1.89
CA ARG A 78 15.12 10.48 -1.17
C ARG A 78 14.70 10.55 0.31
N TYR A 79 13.69 9.77 0.71
CA TYR A 79 13.27 9.61 2.12
C TYR A 79 13.54 8.21 2.68
N GLY A 80 14.43 7.44 2.04
CA GLY A 80 14.85 6.11 2.51
C GLY A 80 14.02 4.94 1.97
N GLY A 81 13.12 5.20 1.01
CA GLY A 81 12.34 4.16 0.35
C GLY A 81 13.20 3.37 -0.64
N ASP A 82 13.38 2.08 -0.42
CA ASP A 82 14.19 1.22 -1.29
C ASP A 82 13.46 -0.07 -1.69
N ILE A 83 12.14 -0.09 -1.51
CA ILE A 83 11.27 -1.19 -1.91
C ILE A 83 11.04 -1.16 -3.42
N THR A 84 11.19 -2.31 -4.06
CA THR A 84 10.81 -2.56 -5.44
C THR A 84 9.54 -3.42 -5.50
N VAL A 85 8.97 -3.57 -6.71
CA VAL A 85 7.84 -4.49 -6.92
C VAL A 85 8.19 -5.93 -6.55
N ASP A 86 9.42 -6.37 -6.83
CA ASP A 86 9.86 -7.74 -6.55
C ASP A 86 9.93 -8.01 -5.04
N ASP A 87 10.30 -7.00 -4.24
CA ASP A 87 10.33 -7.11 -2.78
C ASP A 87 8.91 -7.35 -2.20
N LEU A 88 7.85 -6.96 -2.92
CA LEU A 88 6.45 -7.17 -2.51
C LEU A 88 5.91 -8.56 -2.87
N ALA A 89 6.64 -9.37 -3.65
CA ALA A 89 6.17 -10.67 -4.11
C ALA A 89 5.66 -11.61 -2.98
N PRO A 90 6.31 -11.71 -1.81
CA PRO A 90 5.79 -12.52 -0.71
C PRO A 90 4.41 -12.06 -0.23
N LEU A 91 4.21 -10.74 -0.10
CA LEU A 91 2.94 -10.15 0.32
C LEU A 91 1.85 -10.35 -0.75
N LEU A 92 2.20 -10.10 -2.02
CA LEU A 92 1.28 -10.22 -3.15
C LEU A 92 0.89 -11.68 -3.45
N GLY A 93 1.72 -12.65 -3.04
CA GLY A 93 1.41 -14.07 -3.15
C GLY A 93 0.25 -14.55 -2.26
N GLY A 94 -0.18 -13.76 -1.27
CA GLY A 94 -1.37 -14.03 -0.46
C GLY A 94 -1.23 -15.11 0.62
N ALA A 95 -0.09 -15.80 0.70
CA ALA A 95 0.17 -16.81 1.72
C ALA A 95 0.54 -16.23 3.11
N THR A 96 1.04 -15.00 3.15
CA THR A 96 1.57 -14.37 4.38
C THR A 96 0.50 -14.07 5.42
N PHE A 97 -0.64 -13.52 4.99
CA PHE A 97 -1.71 -13.06 5.89
C PHE A 97 -3.06 -13.60 5.41
N PRO A 98 -3.47 -14.81 5.85
CA PRO A 98 -4.67 -15.47 5.32
C PRO A 98 -5.97 -14.73 5.68
N GLY A 99 -5.95 -13.86 6.69
CA GLY A 99 -7.09 -13.03 7.12
C GLY A 99 -7.17 -11.67 6.44
N LEU A 100 -6.20 -11.31 5.58
CA LEU A 100 -6.11 -9.96 5.02
C LEU A 100 -7.29 -9.65 4.11
N ARG A 101 -7.98 -8.53 4.38
CA ARG A 101 -9.12 -8.04 3.59
C ARG A 101 -8.86 -6.68 2.97
N ARG A 102 -7.96 -5.90 3.56
CA ARG A 102 -7.67 -4.54 3.09
C ARG A 102 -6.17 -4.37 2.93
N LEU A 103 -5.74 -3.98 1.74
CA LEU A 103 -4.35 -3.75 1.42
C LEU A 103 -4.18 -2.35 0.82
N GLY A 104 -3.45 -1.49 1.51
CA GLY A 104 -2.99 -0.21 1.01
C GLY A 104 -1.50 -0.26 0.67
N LEU A 105 -1.16 -0.05 -0.59
CA LEU A 105 0.20 0.14 -1.09
C LEU A 105 0.28 1.54 -1.70
N ARG A 106 0.39 2.53 -0.82
CA ARG A 106 0.15 3.95 -1.11
C ARG A 106 1.45 4.68 -1.38
N ASN A 107 1.33 5.92 -1.88
CA ASN A 107 2.43 6.86 -2.00
C ASN A 107 3.61 6.29 -2.82
N ALA A 108 3.34 5.50 -3.85
CA ALA A 108 4.36 4.79 -4.61
C ALA A 108 4.82 5.61 -5.83
N GLU A 109 6.14 5.80 -5.97
CA GLU A 109 6.76 6.38 -7.16
C GLU A 109 6.64 5.47 -8.39
N PHE A 110 6.72 4.15 -8.19
CA PHE A 110 6.58 3.13 -9.22
C PHE A 110 5.14 2.62 -9.39
N ALA A 111 4.14 3.49 -9.18
CA ALA A 111 2.72 3.14 -9.10
C ALA A 111 2.19 2.34 -10.30
N ASP A 112 2.61 2.64 -11.54
CA ASP A 112 2.14 1.91 -12.73
C ASP A 112 2.62 0.44 -12.72
N ARG A 113 3.90 0.21 -12.38
CA ARG A 113 4.46 -1.14 -12.22
C ARG A 113 3.84 -1.88 -11.04
N LEU A 114 3.58 -1.17 -9.95
CA LEU A 114 2.89 -1.71 -8.78
C LEU A 114 1.47 -2.15 -9.12
N ALA A 115 0.72 -1.31 -9.83
CA ALA A 115 -0.65 -1.59 -10.26
C ALA A 115 -0.72 -2.85 -11.12
N ALA A 116 0.21 -3.02 -12.08
CA ALA A 116 0.32 -4.23 -12.88
C ALA A 116 0.59 -5.49 -12.03
N ALA A 117 1.47 -5.39 -11.03
CA ALA A 117 1.75 -6.51 -10.13
C ALA A 117 0.53 -6.86 -9.25
N VAL A 118 -0.17 -5.86 -8.72
CA VAL A 118 -1.41 -6.04 -7.95
C VAL A 118 -2.51 -6.67 -8.81
N ALA A 119 -2.66 -6.23 -10.07
CA ALA A 119 -3.64 -6.77 -11.00
C ALA A 119 -3.49 -8.29 -11.24
N ALA A 120 -2.27 -8.82 -11.11
CA ALA A 120 -1.96 -10.24 -11.25
C ALA A 120 -1.79 -10.98 -9.90
N ALA A 121 -1.88 -10.30 -8.77
CA ALA A 121 -1.48 -10.83 -7.47
C ALA A 121 -2.55 -11.77 -6.87
N PRO A 122 -2.19 -13.01 -6.46
CA PRO A 122 -3.13 -13.94 -5.84
C PRO A 122 -3.83 -13.40 -4.58
N VAL A 123 -3.18 -12.52 -3.80
CA VAL A 123 -3.77 -11.93 -2.59
C VAL A 123 -5.08 -11.19 -2.88
N VAL A 124 -5.21 -10.57 -4.04
CA VAL A 124 -6.35 -9.69 -4.39
C VAL A 124 -7.68 -10.44 -4.43
N ALA A 125 -7.68 -11.73 -4.77
CA ALA A 125 -8.89 -12.56 -4.72
C ALA A 125 -9.49 -12.67 -3.31
N GLY A 126 -8.68 -12.48 -2.26
CA GLY A 126 -9.11 -12.47 -0.86
C GLY A 126 -9.46 -11.09 -0.30
N LEU A 127 -9.14 -10.02 -1.03
CA LEU A 127 -9.33 -8.64 -0.58
C LEU A 127 -10.75 -8.15 -0.86
N THR A 128 -11.21 -7.23 -0.02
CA THR A 128 -12.40 -6.41 -0.24
C THR A 128 -12.06 -4.96 -0.54
N GLU A 129 -10.88 -4.49 -0.14
CA GLU A 129 -10.43 -3.12 -0.43
C GLU A 129 -8.95 -3.13 -0.87
N VAL A 130 -8.68 -2.42 -1.96
CA VAL A 130 -7.33 -2.15 -2.48
C VAL A 130 -7.15 -0.64 -2.55
N ASP A 131 -6.05 -0.15 -2.01
CA ASP A 131 -5.70 1.27 -2.03
C ASP A 131 -4.30 1.46 -2.65
N LEU A 132 -4.25 2.13 -3.80
CA LEU A 132 -3.04 2.51 -4.54
C LEU A 132 -2.91 4.05 -4.67
N SER A 133 -3.58 4.78 -3.78
CA SER A 133 -3.64 6.24 -3.76
C SER A 133 -2.31 6.90 -3.43
N LEU A 134 -2.26 8.23 -3.57
CA LEU A 134 -1.12 9.10 -3.23
C LEU A 134 0.14 8.88 -4.09
N GLY A 135 0.10 7.97 -5.06
CA GLY A 135 1.21 7.61 -5.91
C GLY A 135 1.22 8.33 -7.26
N MET A 136 2.11 7.89 -8.13
CA MET A 136 2.26 8.43 -9.50
C MET A 136 1.43 7.68 -10.55
N LEU A 137 0.29 7.11 -10.15
CA LEU A 137 -0.51 6.22 -11.01
C LEU A 137 -1.02 6.96 -12.25
N GLY A 138 -0.77 6.41 -13.43
CA GLY A 138 -1.23 6.92 -14.72
C GLY A 138 -2.03 5.90 -15.52
N ASP A 139 -2.36 6.28 -16.75
CA ASP A 139 -3.24 5.50 -17.62
C ASP A 139 -2.70 4.08 -17.89
N GLU A 140 -1.39 3.89 -17.94
CA GLU A 140 -0.77 2.57 -18.12
C GLU A 140 -1.04 1.65 -16.91
N GLY A 141 -0.86 2.14 -15.69
CA GLY A 141 -1.16 1.39 -14.48
C GLY A 141 -2.65 1.10 -14.32
N ALA A 142 -3.51 2.09 -14.59
CA ALA A 142 -4.96 1.89 -14.57
C ALA A 142 -5.44 0.89 -15.63
N ALA A 143 -4.89 0.94 -16.84
CA ALA A 143 -5.19 -0.04 -17.88
C ALA A 143 -4.73 -1.44 -17.46
N ALA A 144 -3.60 -1.58 -16.77
CA ALA A 144 -3.13 -2.85 -16.25
C ALA A 144 -4.07 -3.42 -15.17
N LEU A 145 -4.63 -2.58 -14.29
CA LEU A 145 -5.66 -3.00 -13.32
C LEU A 145 -6.89 -3.60 -14.00
N LEU A 146 -7.37 -2.97 -15.08
CA LEU A 146 -8.52 -3.45 -15.85
C LEU A 146 -8.21 -4.71 -16.68
N ALA A 147 -6.95 -4.92 -17.08
CA ALA A 147 -6.52 -6.06 -17.88
C ALA A 147 -6.14 -7.30 -17.05
N GLY A 148 -5.95 -7.15 -15.73
CA GLY A 148 -5.61 -8.24 -14.83
C GLY A 148 -6.80 -9.12 -14.45
N GLN A 149 -6.74 -9.70 -13.26
CA GLN A 149 -7.89 -10.44 -12.73
C GLN A 149 -9.07 -9.50 -12.44
N PRO A 150 -10.32 -9.97 -12.52
CA PRO A 150 -11.48 -9.14 -12.24
C PRO A 150 -11.41 -8.54 -10.83
N LEU A 151 -11.65 -7.23 -10.74
CA LEU A 151 -11.70 -6.50 -9.46
C LEU A 151 -13.14 -6.20 -9.01
N THR A 152 -14.14 -6.71 -9.71
CA THR A 152 -15.57 -6.44 -9.47
C THR A 152 -16.09 -7.03 -8.16
N HIS A 153 -15.32 -7.90 -7.48
CA HIS A 153 -15.63 -8.40 -6.15
C HIS A 153 -15.20 -7.44 -5.03
N LEU A 154 -14.35 -6.46 -5.34
CA LEU A 154 -13.94 -5.46 -4.36
C LEU A 154 -15.15 -4.63 -3.93
N ARG A 155 -15.17 -4.26 -2.67
CA ARG A 155 -16.05 -3.22 -2.16
C ARG A 155 -15.53 -1.84 -2.56
N ARG A 156 -14.20 -1.62 -2.46
CA ARG A 156 -13.56 -0.33 -2.73
C ARG A 156 -12.23 -0.51 -3.47
N LEU A 157 -12.01 0.34 -4.47
CA LEU A 157 -10.72 0.56 -5.12
C LEU A 157 -10.38 2.03 -4.97
N ASP A 158 -9.39 2.34 -4.13
CA ASP A 158 -9.00 3.71 -3.84
C ASP A 158 -7.76 4.11 -4.64
N LEU A 159 -7.92 5.06 -5.54
CA LEU A 159 -6.89 5.61 -6.41
C LEU A 159 -6.73 7.12 -6.23
N HIS A 160 -7.28 7.75 -5.17
CA HIS A 160 -7.21 9.22 -5.06
C HIS A 160 -5.77 9.73 -5.09
N HIS A 161 -5.59 10.99 -5.53
CA HIS A 161 -4.27 11.54 -5.80
C HIS A 161 -3.51 10.70 -6.85
N HIS A 162 -3.88 10.90 -8.11
CA HIS A 162 -3.36 10.17 -9.26
C HIS A 162 -3.13 11.08 -10.47
N PHE A 163 -2.56 10.55 -11.55
CA PHE A 163 -2.26 11.24 -12.81
C PHE A 163 -3.01 10.66 -14.02
N LEU A 164 -4.09 9.90 -13.78
CA LEU A 164 -4.99 9.42 -14.85
C LEU A 164 -5.57 10.56 -15.69
N SER A 165 -5.77 10.29 -16.97
CA SER A 165 -6.64 11.10 -17.82
C SER A 165 -8.09 10.97 -17.36
N ALA A 166 -8.92 11.99 -17.65
CA ALA A 166 -10.35 11.94 -17.33
C ALA A 166 -11.03 10.73 -18.00
N ALA A 167 -10.67 10.44 -19.25
CA ALA A 167 -11.20 9.29 -19.98
C ALA A 167 -10.86 7.94 -19.32
N MET A 168 -9.64 7.79 -18.79
CA MET A 168 -9.26 6.56 -18.08
C MET A 168 -9.96 6.44 -16.72
N ALA A 169 -10.10 7.55 -15.99
CA ALA A 169 -10.85 7.57 -14.73
C ALA A 169 -12.32 7.18 -14.93
N ASP A 170 -12.99 7.76 -15.93
CA ASP A 170 -14.37 7.40 -16.30
C ASP A 170 -14.49 5.93 -16.68
N ARG A 171 -13.51 5.42 -17.44
CA ARG A 171 -13.46 4.02 -17.85
C ARG A 171 -13.32 3.06 -16.66
N LEU A 172 -12.46 3.37 -15.68
CA LEU A 172 -12.31 2.56 -14.46
C LEU A 172 -13.63 2.43 -13.69
N VAL A 173 -14.33 3.55 -13.50
CA VAL A 173 -15.63 3.57 -12.81
C VAL A 173 -16.67 2.75 -13.58
N ALA A 174 -16.67 2.85 -14.91
CA ALA A 174 -17.62 2.13 -15.76
C ALA A 174 -17.35 0.61 -15.83
N GLU A 175 -16.08 0.19 -15.86
CA GLU A 175 -15.68 -1.22 -15.98
C GLU A 175 -15.67 -1.98 -14.64
N LEU A 176 -15.86 -1.28 -13.51
CA LEU A 176 -15.92 -1.87 -12.17
C LEU A 176 -17.29 -1.62 -11.50
N PRO A 177 -18.40 -2.10 -12.10
CA PRO A 177 -19.73 -1.86 -11.56
C PRO A 177 -19.90 -2.47 -10.16
N GLY A 178 -20.45 -1.70 -9.23
CA GLY A 178 -20.67 -2.12 -7.85
C GLY A 178 -19.48 -1.94 -6.90
N VAL A 179 -18.31 -1.56 -7.45
CA VAL A 179 -17.14 -1.17 -6.67
C VAL A 179 -17.21 0.33 -6.39
N ASP A 180 -16.93 0.74 -5.15
CA ASP A 180 -16.65 2.13 -4.81
C ASP A 180 -15.26 2.50 -5.34
N VAL A 181 -15.20 3.10 -6.53
CA VAL A 181 -13.95 3.50 -7.18
C VAL A 181 -13.68 4.98 -6.90
N ASP A 182 -12.66 5.26 -6.08
CA ASP A 182 -12.25 6.61 -5.76
C ASP A 182 -11.14 7.08 -6.71
N VAL A 183 -11.51 7.94 -7.66
CA VAL A 183 -10.61 8.61 -8.61
C VAL A 183 -10.61 10.13 -8.38
N SER A 184 -10.75 10.54 -7.12
CA SER A 184 -10.70 11.95 -6.74
C SER A 184 -9.27 12.49 -6.70
N ASP A 185 -9.14 13.82 -6.58
CA ASP A 185 -7.85 14.50 -6.45
C ASP A 185 -6.87 14.23 -7.61
N ARG A 186 -7.37 14.32 -8.86
CA ARG A 186 -6.56 14.19 -10.07
C ARG A 186 -5.50 15.30 -10.15
N GLN A 187 -4.24 14.91 -10.27
CA GLN A 187 -3.07 15.77 -10.42
C GLN A 187 -2.71 16.01 -11.90
N SER A 188 -2.00 17.10 -12.18
CA SER A 188 -1.35 17.40 -13.46
C SER A 188 0.15 17.12 -13.37
N ALA A 189 0.72 16.43 -14.36
CA ALA A 189 2.16 16.33 -14.53
C ALA A 189 2.65 17.64 -15.18
N GLU A 190 2.81 18.71 -14.39
CA GLU A 190 3.36 20.00 -14.87
C GLU A 190 4.90 19.91 -15.02
N GLU A 191 5.60 21.05 -15.01
CA GLU A 191 7.02 21.24 -15.37
C GLU A 191 8.01 20.22 -14.76
N TRP A 192 7.65 19.55 -13.67
CA TRP A 192 8.48 18.61 -12.90
C TRP A 192 8.06 17.13 -12.99
N GLY A 193 7.07 16.78 -13.83
CA GLY A 193 6.60 15.40 -13.99
C GLY A 193 5.59 14.96 -12.90
N ARG A 194 5.46 13.64 -12.69
CA ARG A 194 4.57 13.09 -11.64
C ARG A 194 5.30 13.08 -10.29
N PHE A 195 4.55 13.28 -9.21
CA PHE A 195 5.05 13.29 -7.84
C PHE A 195 4.13 12.50 -6.91
N THR A 196 4.64 12.00 -5.78
CA THR A 196 3.81 11.36 -4.75
C THR A 196 3.33 12.39 -3.74
N ALA A 197 2.16 12.17 -3.12
CA ALA A 197 1.51 13.15 -2.24
C ALA A 197 2.34 13.46 -0.99
N VAL A 198 3.06 12.48 -0.48
CA VAL A 198 3.92 12.63 0.70
C VAL A 198 5.36 12.41 0.29
N SER A 199 5.94 13.50 -0.19
CA SER A 199 7.34 13.57 -0.56
C SER A 199 7.99 14.89 -0.10
N GLU A 200 7.42 15.59 0.88
CA GLU A 200 8.03 16.76 1.53
C GLU A 200 7.93 16.64 3.05
#